data_AF-A0A7W4UG04-F1
#
_entry.id   AF-A0A7W4UG04-F1
#
_cell.length_a   1.000
_cell.length_b   1.000
_cell.length_c   1.000
_cell.angle_alpha   90.00
_cell.angle_beta   90.00
_cell.angle_gamma   90.00
#
_symmetry.space_group_name_H-M   'P 1'
#
loop_
_entity.id
_entity.type
_entity.pdbx_description
1 polymer ?
#
loop_
_entity_poly.entity_id
_entity_poly.type
_entity_poly.pdbx_seq_one_letter_code
_entity_poly.pdbx_strand_id
1 'polypeptide(L)'
;MSTGPTDWVSGERVFAPPTGTVDVDWLVPAVLEAVPSAAPTDARAALAAAWTARRAGTAAPAGDPLARAAGAVVEDAVTLFRAAPAAGDSAG
;
A
#
# COMPACT_ATOMS: atom_id res chain seq x y z
N MET A 1 -7.14 -34.06 2.40
CA MET A 1 -7.54 -32.70 2.00
C MET A 1 -6.27 -31.91 1.80
N SER A 2 -5.96 -31.57 0.54
CA SER A 2 -4.75 -30.83 0.17
C SER A 2 -4.99 -29.34 0.35
N THR A 3 -4.26 -28.71 1.26
CA THR A 3 -4.20 -27.25 1.42
C THR A 3 -3.36 -26.67 0.29
N GLY A 4 -4.01 -26.10 -0.72
CA GLY A 4 -3.34 -25.36 -1.80
C GLY A 4 -2.80 -24.01 -1.29
N PRO A 5 -1.75 -23.44 -1.89
CA PRO A 5 -1.06 -22.24 -1.39
C PRO A 5 -1.82 -20.93 -1.66
N THR A 6 -3.15 -20.94 -1.61
CA THR A 6 -3.98 -19.77 -1.94
C THR A 6 -5.23 -19.73 -1.06
N ASP A 7 -5.06 -20.05 0.23
CA ASP A 7 -6.07 -19.78 1.25
C ASP A 7 -6.06 -18.28 1.57
N TRP A 8 -6.71 -17.50 0.71
CA TRP A 8 -7.15 -16.16 1.06
C TRP A 8 -8.23 -16.28 2.13
N VAL A 9 -7.88 -15.96 3.37
CA VAL A 9 -8.84 -15.88 4.48
C VAL A 9 -9.76 -14.69 4.23
N SER A 10 -10.86 -14.97 3.51
CA SER A 10 -12.07 -14.16 3.41
C SER A 10 -12.77 -14.13 4.78
N GLY A 11 -12.21 -13.42 5.76
CA GLY A 11 -12.74 -13.51 7.13
C GLY A 11 -12.44 -12.38 8.11
N GLU A 12 -11.47 -11.51 7.87
CA GLU A 12 -11.19 -10.43 8.80
C GLU A 12 -11.31 -9.10 8.08
N ARG A 13 -12.32 -8.32 8.47
CA ARG A 13 -12.36 -6.89 8.19
C ARG A 13 -11.06 -6.33 8.76
N VAL A 14 -10.06 -6.12 7.91
CA VAL A 14 -8.82 -5.47 8.30
C VAL A 14 -9.16 -3.99 8.49
N PHE A 15 -9.76 -3.69 9.65
CA PHE A 15 -9.91 -2.33 10.13
C PHE A 15 -8.51 -1.73 10.17
N ALA A 16 -8.40 -0.54 9.59
CA ALA A 16 -7.17 0.20 9.32
C ALA A 16 -6.02 -0.04 10.32
N PRO A 17 -4.76 -0.01 9.85
CA PRO A 17 -3.59 -0.19 10.72
C PRO A 17 -3.71 0.66 11.99
N PRO A 18 -3.46 0.08 13.19
CA PRO A 18 -3.85 0.66 14.49
C PRO A 18 -3.12 1.95 14.90
N THR A 19 -2.49 2.70 13.99
CA THR A 19 -1.67 3.87 14.35
C THR A 19 -1.41 4.84 13.20
N GLY A 20 -2.38 5.05 12.30
CA GLY A 20 -2.27 6.07 11.24
C GLY A 20 -1.01 5.95 10.36
N THR A 21 -0.49 4.74 10.25
CA THR A 21 0.70 4.42 9.47
C THR A 21 0.26 3.63 8.24
N VAL A 22 0.67 4.08 7.06
CA VAL A 22 0.41 3.36 5.81
C VAL A 22 1.15 2.02 5.86
N ASP A 23 0.41 0.92 5.79
CA ASP A 23 0.97 -0.43 5.63
C ASP A 23 1.21 -0.68 4.14
N VAL A 24 2.49 -0.77 3.77
CA VAL A 24 2.90 -0.99 2.37
C VAL A 24 2.48 -2.35 1.84
N ASP A 25 2.30 -3.36 2.71
CA ASP A 25 1.88 -4.68 2.26
C ASP A 25 0.44 -4.68 1.71
N TRP A 26 -0.41 -3.77 2.18
CA TRP A 26 -1.79 -3.63 1.70
C TRP A 26 -1.86 -2.98 0.33
N LEU A 27 -0.78 -2.30 -0.09
CA LEU A 27 -0.69 -1.59 -1.36
C LEU A 27 -0.15 -2.49 -2.48
N VAL A 28 0.37 -3.68 -2.16
CA VAL A 28 0.94 -4.63 -3.14
C VAL A 28 -0.05 -4.97 -4.27
N PRO A 29 -1.34 -5.30 -4.00
CA PRO A 29 -2.29 -5.58 -5.07
C PRO A 29 -2.46 -4.43 -6.05
N ALA A 30 -2.54 -3.18 -5.56
CA ALA A 30 -2.68 -2.00 -6.42
C ALA A 30 -1.47 -1.79 -7.35
N VAL A 31 -0.27 -2.11 -6.88
CA VAL A 31 0.93 -2.09 -7.73
C VAL A 31 0.91 -3.19 -8.77
N LEU A 32 0.46 -4.40 -8.41
CA LEU A 32 0.35 -5.53 -9.34
C LEU A 32 -0.76 -5.32 -10.38
N GLU A 33 -1.83 -4.60 -10.05
CA GLU A 33 -2.85 -4.18 -11.03
C GLU A 33 -2.24 -3.22 -12.08
N ALA A 34 -1.38 -2.29 -11.64
CA ALA A 34 -0.70 -1.35 -12.53
C ALA A 34 0.47 -1.98 -13.31
N VAL A 35 1.15 -2.96 -12.72
CA VAL A 35 2.31 -3.66 -13.31
C VAL A 35 2.13 -5.19 -13.13
N PRO A 36 1.31 -5.85 -13.96
CA PRO A 36 0.96 -7.26 -13.78
C PRO A 36 2.14 -8.24 -13.94
N SER A 37 3.23 -7.79 -14.57
CA SER A 37 4.45 -8.59 -14.76
C SER A 37 5.40 -8.56 -13.56
N ALA A 38 5.17 -7.70 -12.57
CA ALA A 38 6.05 -7.60 -11.41
C ALA A 38 5.85 -8.77 -10.45
N ALA A 39 6.93 -9.22 -9.79
CA ALA A 39 6.79 -10.16 -8.69
C ALA A 39 6.25 -9.45 -7.44
N PRO A 40 5.43 -10.12 -6.61
CA PRO A 40 4.94 -9.53 -5.35
C PRO A 40 6.06 -9.05 -4.41
N THR A 41 7.22 -9.72 -4.42
CA THR A 41 8.40 -9.31 -3.65
C THR A 41 8.98 -7.98 -4.13
N ASP A 42 9.02 -7.77 -5.45
CA ASP A 42 9.57 -6.56 -6.06
C ASP A 42 8.61 -5.39 -5.84
N ALA A 43 7.30 -5.64 -5.97
CA ALA A 43 6.25 -4.65 -5.64
C ALA A 43 6.37 -4.18 -4.18
N ARG A 44 6.54 -5.10 -3.23
CA ARG A 44 6.77 -4.76 -1.81
C ARG A 44 8.03 -3.92 -1.61
N ALA A 45 9.14 -4.31 -2.23
CA ALA A 45 10.40 -3.58 -2.12
C ALA A 45 10.27 -2.15 -2.70
N ALA A 46 9.61 -2.00 -3.84
CA ALA A 46 9.35 -0.71 -4.46
C ALA A 46 8.45 0.17 -3.60
N LEU A 47 7.40 -0.38 -2.99
CA LEU A 47 6.52 0.33 -2.05
C LEU A 47 7.27 0.79 -0.79
N ALA A 48 8.10 -0.08 -0.21
CA ALA A 48 8.92 0.27 0.95
C ALA A 48 9.92 1.40 0.63
N ALA A 49 10.54 1.37 -0.55
CA ALA A 49 11.43 2.41 -1.03
C ALA A 49 10.69 3.75 -1.25
N ALA A 50 9.53 3.70 -1.92
CA ALA A 50 8.69 4.88 -2.16
C ALA A 50 8.21 5.51 -0.85
N TRP A 51 7.73 4.71 0.10
CA TRP A 51 7.32 5.19 1.42
C TRP A 51 8.48 5.82 2.21
N THR A 52 9.67 5.21 2.14
CA THR A 52 10.87 5.74 2.79
C THR A 52 11.28 7.09 2.20
N ALA A 53 11.34 7.20 0.87
CA ALA A 53 11.65 8.46 0.18
C ALA A 53 10.63 9.55 0.56
N ARG A 54 9.35 9.19 0.56
CA ARG A 54 8.27 10.10 0.93
C ARG A 54 8.36 10.61 2.37
N ARG A 55 8.69 9.73 3.33
CA ARG A 55 8.91 10.13 4.73
C ARG A 55 10.15 11.00 4.91
N ALA A 56 11.19 10.77 4.10
CA ALA A 56 12.40 11.57 4.09
C ALA A 56 12.24 12.92 3.35
N GLY A 57 11.12 13.14 2.65
CA GLY A 57 10.93 14.30 1.79
C GLY A 57 11.81 14.28 0.53
N THR A 58 12.27 13.10 0.11
CA THR A 58 13.09 12.91 -1.09
C THR A 58 12.25 12.38 -2.24
N ALA A 59 12.73 12.61 -3.46
CA ALA A 59 12.08 12.06 -4.65
C ALA A 59 12.20 10.53 -4.66
N ALA A 60 11.10 9.85 -5.00
CA ALA A 60 11.13 8.41 -5.26
C ALA A 60 12.02 8.11 -6.48
N PRO A 61 12.67 6.93 -6.54
CA PRO A 61 13.45 6.52 -7.70
C PRO A 61 12.55 6.45 -8.95
N ALA A 62 12.84 7.27 -9.97
CA ALA A 62 11.96 7.47 -11.13
C ALA A 62 12.29 6.60 -12.36
N GLY A 63 13.31 5.75 -12.26
CA GLY A 63 13.92 5.08 -13.42
C GLY A 63 13.15 3.86 -13.97
N ASP A 64 12.32 3.21 -13.16
CA ASP A 64 11.66 1.94 -13.48
C ASP A 64 10.12 2.10 -13.44
N PRO A 65 9.36 1.56 -14.42
CA PRO A 65 7.89 1.46 -14.35
C PRO A 65 7.34 0.99 -13.00
N LEU A 66 7.97 0.00 -12.35
CA LEU A 66 7.53 -0.50 -11.05
C LEU A 66 7.71 0.54 -9.95
N ALA A 67 8.85 1.23 -9.94
CA ALA A 67 9.11 2.31 -8.98
C ALA A 67 8.16 3.50 -9.16
N ARG A 68 7.81 3.83 -10.41
CA ARG A 68 6.81 4.86 -10.72
C ARG A 68 5.41 4.45 -10.22
N ALA A 69 5.00 3.22 -10.49
CA ALA A 69 3.70 2.71 -10.03
C ALA A 69 3.62 2.70 -8.49
N ALA A 70 4.65 2.19 -7.82
CA ALA A 70 4.72 2.20 -6.36
C ALA A 70 4.66 3.63 -5.77
N GLY A 71 5.36 4.59 -6.40
CA GLY A 71 5.29 6.00 -5.99
C GLY A 71 3.89 6.59 -6.11
N ALA A 72 3.20 6.34 -7.23
CA ALA A 72 1.83 6.82 -7.42
C ALA A 72 0.87 6.23 -6.37
N VAL A 73 0.94 4.92 -6.15
CA VAL A 73 0.09 4.23 -5.16
C VAL A 73 0.31 4.77 -3.74
N VAL A 74 1.56 5.08 -3.36
CA VAL A 74 1.87 5.68 -2.06
C VAL A 74 1.28 7.08 -1.91
N GLU A 75 1.40 7.95 -2.92
CA GLU A 75 0.82 9.30 -2.85
C GLU A 75 -0.72 9.28 -2.80
N ASP A 76 -1.35 8.40 -3.57
CA ASP A 76 -2.79 8.20 -3.55
C ASP A 76 -3.26 7.70 -2.17
N ALA A 77 -2.57 6.71 -1.60
CA ALA A 77 -2.88 6.18 -0.27
C ALA A 77 -2.74 7.25 0.83
N VAL A 78 -1.69 8.08 0.77
CA VAL A 78 -1.49 9.20 1.71
C VAL A 78 -2.58 10.26 1.56
N THR A 79 -2.96 10.58 0.33
CA THR A 79 -4.03 11.55 0.04
C THR A 79 -5.36 11.07 0.58
N LEU A 80 -5.71 9.80 0.33
CA LEU A 80 -6.93 9.18 0.86
C LEU A 80 -6.94 9.16 2.39
N PHE A 81 -5.82 8.80 3.02
CA PHE A 81 -5.71 8.80 4.47
C PHE A 81 -5.87 10.20 5.08
N ARG A 82 -5.34 11.24 4.43
CA ARG A 82 -5.49 12.64 4.87
C ARG A 82 -6.88 13.20 4.61
N ALA A 83 -7.55 12.74 3.56
CA ALA A 83 -8.90 13.19 3.20
C ALA A 83 -9.98 12.50 4.03
N ALA A 84 -9.70 11.35 4.64
CA ALA A 84 -10.63 10.70 5.55
C ALA A 84 -10.89 11.63 6.76
N PRO A 85 -12.13 12.10 6.99
CA PRO A 85 -12.44 12.80 8.23
C PRO A 85 -12.15 11.87 9.40
N ALA A 86 -11.67 12.42 10.51
CA ALA A 86 -11.55 11.67 11.77
C ALA A 86 -12.93 11.07 12.10
N ALA A 87 -13.11 9.79 11.79
CA ALA A 87 -14.29 9.03 12.16
C ALA A 87 -14.24 8.87 13.68
N GLY A 88 -14.75 9.87 14.39
CA GLY A 88 -14.61 9.97 15.83
C GLY A 88 -15.34 11.14 16.51
N ASP A 89 -15.90 12.11 15.78
CA ASP A 89 -16.88 13.03 16.36
C ASP A 89 -18.29 12.69 15.85
N SER A 90 -18.88 11.70 16.51
CA SER A 90 -20.33 11.62 16.65
C SER A 90 -20.66 11.93 18.11
N ALA A 91 -20.96 13.20 18.35
CA ALA A 91 -21.87 13.67 19.40
C ALA A 91 -23.15 12.80 19.41
N GLY A 92 -23.87 12.62 20.51
CA GLY A 92 -23.83 13.14 21.87
C GLY A 92 -24.99 12.50 22.64
#